data_AF-A0A5B8XKN9-F1
#
_entry.id   AF-A0A5B8XKN9-F1
#
_cell.length_a   1.000
_cell.length_b   1.000
_cell.length_c   1.000
_cell.angle_alpha   90.00
_cell.angle_beta   90.00
_cell.angle_gamma   90.00
#
_symmetry.space_group_name_H-M   'P 1'
#
loop_
_entity.id
_entity.type
_entity.pdbx_description
1 polymer ?
#
loop_
_entity_poly.entity_id
_entity_poly.type
_entity_poly.pdbx_seq_one_letter_code
_entity_poly.pdbx_strand_id
1 'polypeptide(L)'
;MKLDITQIKDTFQSGIDLENERVHIAAKHAGLHEDTLAAMDQNSDGVLDRAELHSLKLLLDTADADDEGIDLGYNADGKVGGDTVLWHGLAESIRDPRERILAVARTALQDPRLEEGYKGQERMLSHNTIHKGERVGDLIETRFENTYKCNLFVGDALWRAGFEVPLTRGDGWTHISSAEAWLKSPIFKTISAEDVQPGDIVVIDDLTTRGSGGAHIEIVTEINGKDVVAIGSRWTENGVFEDADRLYEFRDATRVESGGYQVGDQEFRFLRHRDMETPQAQLRI
;
A
#
# COMPACT_ATOMS: atom_id res chain seq x y z
N MET A 1 -17.61 2.53 -2.88
CA MET A 1 -17.08 1.43 -3.72
C MET A 1 -17.33 0.13 -2.97
N LYS A 2 -17.90 -0.89 -3.61
CA LYS A 2 -18.22 -2.17 -2.94
C LYS A 2 -17.11 -3.20 -3.10
N LEU A 3 -16.67 -3.79 -2.00
CA LEU A 3 -15.73 -4.91 -2.01
C LEU A 3 -16.46 -6.26 -2.03
N ASP A 4 -16.00 -7.17 -2.90
CA ASP A 4 -16.45 -8.56 -2.92
C ASP A 4 -15.56 -9.49 -2.05
N ILE A 5 -16.02 -10.73 -1.81
CA ILE A 5 -15.29 -11.70 -0.98
C ILE A 5 -13.94 -12.10 -1.56
N THR A 6 -13.77 -12.03 -2.89
CA THR A 6 -12.52 -12.33 -3.57
C THR A 6 -11.50 -11.25 -3.24
N GLN A 7 -11.88 -9.98 -3.37
CA GLN A 7 -11.04 -8.84 -3.02
C GLN A 7 -10.64 -8.87 -1.55
N ILE A 8 -11.53 -9.25 -0.64
CA ILE A 8 -11.20 -9.38 0.79
C ILE A 8 -10.16 -10.48 1.02
N LYS A 9 -10.39 -11.65 0.42
CA LYS A 9 -9.47 -12.80 0.55
C LYS A 9 -8.12 -12.57 -0.10
N ASP A 10 -8.08 -11.76 -1.15
CA ASP A 10 -6.85 -11.42 -1.84
C ASP A 10 -6.07 -10.35 -1.08
N THR A 11 -6.75 -9.43 -0.38
CA THR A 11 -6.10 -8.45 0.50
C THR A 11 -5.53 -9.08 1.78
N PHE A 12 -6.24 -10.03 2.41
CA PHE A 12 -5.85 -10.63 3.69
C PHE A 12 -5.54 -12.14 3.56
N GLN A 13 -4.46 -12.50 2.85
CA GLN A 13 -4.13 -13.90 2.53
C GLN A 13 -3.66 -14.72 3.74
N SER A 14 -2.83 -14.14 4.62
CA SER A 14 -2.28 -14.73 5.85
C SER A 14 -3.14 -14.50 7.08
N GLY A 15 -4.25 -13.76 6.92
CA GLY A 15 -5.17 -13.45 8.00
C GLY A 15 -4.83 -12.18 8.79
N ILE A 16 -5.76 -11.80 9.67
CA ILE A 16 -5.78 -10.53 10.42
C ILE A 16 -5.47 -10.83 11.88
N ASP A 17 -4.44 -10.19 12.44
CA ASP A 17 -4.06 -10.35 13.84
C ASP A 17 -5.01 -9.58 14.76
N LEU A 18 -5.86 -10.28 15.49
CA LEU A 18 -6.82 -9.64 16.38
C LEU A 18 -6.18 -9.04 17.63
N GLU A 19 -4.97 -9.47 18.02
CA GLU A 19 -4.25 -8.89 19.15
C GLU A 19 -3.57 -7.56 18.79
N ASN A 20 -3.59 -7.18 17.51
CA ASN A 20 -2.99 -5.93 17.05
C ASN A 20 -3.85 -4.73 17.51
N GLU A 21 -3.24 -3.82 18.27
CA GLU A 21 -3.90 -2.61 18.78
C GLU A 21 -4.61 -1.80 17.67
N ARG A 22 -4.08 -1.81 16.44
CA ARG A 22 -4.69 -1.10 15.31
C ARG A 22 -6.03 -1.68 14.89
N VAL A 23 -6.25 -2.99 15.03
CA VAL A 23 -7.56 -3.61 14.80
C VAL A 23 -8.57 -3.08 15.81
N HIS A 24 -8.20 -3.04 17.09
CA HIS A 24 -9.07 -2.53 18.13
C HIS A 24 -9.40 -1.04 17.96
N ILE A 25 -8.41 -0.22 17.61
CA ILE A 25 -8.63 1.20 17.29
C ILE A 25 -9.60 1.32 16.12
N ALA A 26 -9.34 0.61 15.03
CA ALA A 26 -10.14 0.71 13.81
C ALA A 26 -11.57 0.17 13.99
N ALA A 27 -11.73 -0.94 14.71
CA ALA A 27 -13.02 -1.51 15.08
C ALA A 27 -13.83 -0.56 15.97
N LYS A 28 -13.19 0.07 16.96
CA LYS A 28 -13.84 1.10 17.79
C LYS A 28 -14.29 2.29 16.95
N HIS A 29 -13.48 2.73 15.98
CA HIS A 29 -13.84 3.81 15.05
C HIS A 29 -15.02 3.45 14.16
N ALA A 30 -15.16 2.17 13.78
CA ALA A 30 -16.31 1.63 13.07
C ALA A 30 -17.51 1.30 13.97
N GLY A 31 -17.42 1.54 15.29
CA GLY A 31 -18.50 1.24 16.22
C GLY A 31 -18.69 -0.26 16.49
N LEU A 32 -17.70 -1.09 16.19
CA LEU A 32 -17.70 -2.52 16.52
C LEU A 32 -17.31 -2.75 17.98
N HIS A 33 -18.04 -3.66 18.63
CA HIS A 33 -17.70 -4.13 19.97
C HIS A 33 -16.56 -5.15 19.90
N GLU A 34 -15.72 -5.20 20.93
CA GLU A 34 -14.60 -6.18 21.03
C GLU A 34 -15.11 -7.62 20.93
N ASP A 35 -16.25 -7.92 21.56
CA ASP A 35 -16.91 -9.23 21.50
C ASP A 35 -17.27 -9.65 20.07
N THR A 36 -17.51 -8.68 19.17
CA THR A 36 -17.85 -8.94 17.77
C THR A 36 -16.64 -9.49 17.01
N LEU A 37 -15.45 -8.93 17.22
CA LEU A 37 -14.23 -9.43 16.58
C LEU A 37 -13.83 -10.80 17.16
N ALA A 38 -13.91 -10.96 18.48
CA ALA A 38 -13.62 -12.22 19.13
C ALA A 38 -14.57 -13.36 18.69
N ALA A 39 -15.84 -13.04 18.39
CA ALA A 39 -16.79 -14.02 17.88
C ALA A 39 -16.52 -14.46 16.43
N MET A 40 -15.72 -13.70 15.66
CA MET A 40 -15.33 -14.07 14.30
C MET A 40 -14.20 -15.10 14.27
N ASP A 41 -13.35 -15.08 15.30
CA ASP A 41 -12.28 -16.05 15.52
C ASP A 41 -12.89 -17.34 16.08
N GLN A 42 -13.35 -18.19 15.16
CA GLN A 42 -14.11 -19.41 15.48
C GLN A 42 -13.22 -20.46 16.15
N ASN A 43 -11.91 -20.39 15.91
CA ASN A 43 -10.95 -21.33 16.44
C ASN A 43 -10.22 -20.81 17.71
N SER A 44 -10.39 -19.51 18.03
CA SER A 44 -9.81 -18.81 19.18
C SER A 44 -8.27 -18.76 19.19
N ASP A 45 -7.64 -18.64 18.03
CA ASP A 45 -6.18 -18.53 17.87
C ASP A 45 -5.66 -17.09 17.77
N GLY A 46 -6.56 -16.11 17.83
CA GLY A 46 -6.28 -14.68 17.74
C GLY A 46 -6.01 -14.18 16.32
N VAL A 47 -6.30 -14.97 15.28
CA VAL A 47 -6.10 -14.61 13.88
C VAL A 47 -7.36 -14.92 13.07
N LEU A 48 -7.92 -13.93 12.38
CA LEU A 48 -8.99 -14.21 11.40
C LEU A 48 -8.39 -14.78 10.13
N ASP A 49 -8.56 -16.08 9.91
CA ASP A 49 -8.05 -16.78 8.74
C ASP A 49 -8.98 -16.63 7.51
N ARG A 50 -8.56 -17.19 6.37
CA ARG A 50 -9.29 -17.09 5.09
C ARG A 50 -10.70 -17.70 5.14
N ALA A 51 -10.96 -18.68 6.01
CA ALA A 51 -12.28 -19.25 6.21
C ALA A 51 -13.16 -18.31 7.06
N GLU A 52 -12.56 -17.65 8.05
CA GLU A 52 -13.22 -16.73 8.97
C GLU A 52 -13.46 -15.33 8.36
N LEU A 53 -12.73 -14.94 7.32
CA LEU A 53 -12.96 -13.70 6.55
C LEU A 53 -14.37 -13.59 5.95
N HIS A 54 -15.11 -14.70 5.81
CA HIS A 54 -16.51 -14.64 5.40
C HIS A 54 -17.40 -13.99 6.48
N SER A 55 -17.06 -14.17 7.75
CA SER A 55 -17.72 -13.51 8.89
C SER A 55 -17.44 -12.01 8.89
N LEU A 56 -16.21 -11.62 8.53
CA LEU A 56 -15.84 -10.21 8.35
C LEU A 56 -16.68 -9.57 7.24
N LYS A 57 -16.82 -10.22 6.08
CA LYS A 57 -17.70 -9.73 5.00
C LYS A 57 -19.13 -9.58 5.49
N LEU A 58 -19.69 -10.61 6.14
CA LEU A 58 -21.07 -10.58 6.62
C LEU A 58 -21.31 -9.41 7.60
N LEU A 59 -20.36 -9.17 8.51
CA LEU A 59 -20.44 -8.05 9.44
C LEU A 59 -20.48 -6.71 8.71
N LEU A 60 -19.57 -6.52 7.76
CA LEU A 60 -19.47 -5.29 7.00
C LEU A 60 -20.67 -5.09 6.05
N ASP A 61 -21.27 -6.19 5.55
CA ASP A 61 -22.53 -6.14 4.79
C ASP A 61 -23.73 -5.77 5.69
N THR A 62 -23.77 -6.23 6.96
CA THR A 62 -24.92 -5.98 7.86
C THR A 62 -25.01 -4.56 8.40
N ALA A 63 -23.95 -3.75 8.23
CA ALA A 63 -23.97 -2.33 8.59
C ALA A 63 -24.80 -1.48 7.60
N ASP A 64 -25.05 -1.98 6.39
CA ASP A 64 -25.83 -1.30 5.35
C ASP A 64 -26.88 -2.26 4.76
N ALA A 65 -28.07 -2.28 5.38
CA ALA A 65 -29.06 -3.35 5.25
C ALA A 65 -29.70 -3.53 3.84
N ASP A 66 -29.31 -2.75 2.84
CA ASP A 66 -30.00 -2.68 1.55
C ASP A 66 -29.14 -3.05 0.32
N ASP A 67 -27.87 -3.46 0.44
CA ASP A 67 -27.08 -3.73 -0.77
C ASP A 67 -25.82 -4.62 -0.61
N GLU A 68 -25.54 -5.49 -1.58
CA GLU A 68 -24.49 -6.53 -1.50
C GLU A 68 -23.05 -5.97 -1.57
N GLY A 69 -22.38 -5.72 -0.43
CA GLY A 69 -20.92 -5.46 -0.33
C GLY A 69 -20.50 -4.37 0.65
N ILE A 70 -19.19 -4.32 1.00
CA ILE A 70 -18.62 -3.30 1.90
C ILE A 70 -18.54 -1.96 1.17
N ASP A 71 -19.34 -0.95 1.53
CA ASP A 71 -19.20 0.38 0.93
C ASP A 71 -18.08 1.19 1.61
N LEU A 72 -16.88 1.16 1.03
CA LEU A 72 -15.76 2.00 1.47
C LEU A 72 -15.97 3.50 1.16
N GLY A 73 -17.08 3.86 0.49
CA GLY A 73 -17.30 5.15 -0.11
C GLY A 73 -18.61 5.78 0.27
N TYR A 74 -18.68 6.19 1.53
CA TYR A 74 -19.69 7.06 2.12
C TYR A 74 -20.83 6.35 2.84
N ASN A 75 -20.98 6.62 4.13
CA ASN A 75 -22.23 6.29 4.85
C ASN A 75 -23.38 7.13 4.29
N ALA A 76 -24.63 6.76 4.59
CA ALA A 76 -25.86 7.34 4.04
C ALA A 76 -26.00 8.89 4.11
N ASP A 77 -25.15 9.59 4.87
CA ASP A 77 -25.08 11.05 4.95
C ASP A 77 -23.99 11.70 4.05
N GLY A 78 -23.33 10.92 3.19
CA GLY A 78 -22.31 11.42 2.26
C GLY A 78 -21.00 11.80 2.94
N LYS A 79 -20.69 11.23 4.11
CA LYS A 79 -19.40 11.40 4.81
C LYS A 79 -18.55 10.13 4.76
N VAL A 80 -17.26 10.23 5.03
CA VAL A 80 -16.37 9.07 5.08
C VAL A 80 -16.82 8.16 6.24
N GLY A 81 -17.20 6.92 5.95
CA GLY A 81 -17.72 5.97 6.93
C GLY A 81 -16.63 5.34 7.81
N GLY A 82 -17.04 4.77 8.95
CA GLY A 82 -16.16 3.99 9.82
C GLY A 82 -15.55 2.76 9.15
N ASP A 83 -16.18 2.26 8.09
CA ASP A 83 -15.75 1.07 7.35
C ASP A 83 -14.44 1.28 6.60
N THR A 84 -14.16 2.48 6.09
CA THR A 84 -12.88 2.81 5.46
C THR A 84 -11.73 2.77 6.49
N VAL A 85 -11.97 3.29 7.70
CA VAL A 85 -10.97 3.27 8.79
C VAL A 85 -10.73 1.85 9.27
N LEU A 86 -11.79 1.06 9.43
CA LEU A 86 -11.70 -0.35 9.76
C LEU A 86 -10.91 -1.13 8.72
N TRP A 87 -11.26 -0.99 7.44
CA TRP A 87 -10.58 -1.65 6.33
C TRP A 87 -9.07 -1.44 6.35
N HIS A 88 -8.67 -0.20 6.57
CA HIS A 88 -7.28 0.22 6.70
C HIS A 88 -6.59 -0.34 7.94
N GLY A 89 -7.24 -0.34 9.11
CA GLY A 89 -6.68 -0.92 10.32
C GLY A 89 -6.50 -2.44 10.25
N LEU A 90 -7.41 -3.14 9.57
CA LEU A 90 -7.28 -4.58 9.32
C LEU A 90 -6.05 -4.88 8.44
N ALA A 91 -5.79 -4.07 7.41
CA ALA A 91 -4.61 -4.23 6.56
C ALA A 91 -3.30 -4.02 7.30
N GLU A 92 -3.26 -3.03 8.19
CA GLU A 92 -2.10 -2.75 9.03
C GLU A 92 -1.86 -3.82 10.10
N SER A 93 -2.82 -4.71 10.33
CA SER A 93 -2.75 -5.74 11.35
C SER A 93 -2.05 -7.03 10.92
N ILE A 94 -1.84 -7.22 9.62
CA ILE A 94 -1.28 -8.45 9.09
C ILE A 94 0.11 -8.71 9.69
N ARG A 95 0.33 -9.93 10.19
CA ARG A 95 1.59 -10.32 10.85
C ARG A 95 2.74 -10.42 9.85
N ASP A 96 2.48 -11.03 8.68
CA ASP A 96 3.52 -11.15 7.66
C ASP A 96 3.88 -9.77 7.10
N PRO A 97 5.15 -9.34 7.22
CA PRO A 97 5.57 -8.00 6.83
C PRO A 97 5.38 -7.69 5.35
N ARG A 98 5.53 -8.70 4.47
CA ARG A 98 5.39 -8.52 3.02
C ARG A 98 3.93 -8.35 2.65
N GLU A 99 3.11 -9.25 3.17
CA GLU A 99 1.68 -9.20 2.93
C GLU A 99 1.05 -7.94 3.53
N ARG A 100 1.50 -7.50 4.71
CA ARG A 100 1.02 -6.25 5.32
C ARG A 100 1.19 -5.06 4.37
N ILE A 101 2.34 -4.91 3.72
CA ILE A 101 2.55 -3.83 2.75
C ILE A 101 1.61 -3.95 1.56
N LEU A 102 1.43 -5.17 1.04
CA LEU A 102 0.52 -5.42 -0.08
C LEU A 102 -0.92 -5.12 0.28
N ALA A 103 -1.37 -5.54 1.46
CA ALA A 103 -2.70 -5.27 1.95
C ALA A 103 -2.92 -3.76 2.09
N VAL A 104 -2.01 -3.05 2.75
CA VAL A 104 -2.09 -1.59 2.91
C VAL A 104 -2.11 -0.88 1.55
N ALA A 105 -1.30 -1.32 0.58
CA ALA A 105 -1.30 -0.75 -0.75
C ALA A 105 -2.64 -1.01 -1.49
N ARG A 106 -3.17 -2.23 -1.39
CA ARG A 106 -4.48 -2.60 -1.96
C ARG A 106 -5.62 -1.82 -1.31
N THR A 107 -5.60 -1.65 0.01
CA THR A 107 -6.63 -0.86 0.69
C THR A 107 -6.55 0.62 0.35
N ALA A 108 -5.36 1.16 0.06
CA ALA A 108 -5.19 2.53 -0.43
C ALA A 108 -5.82 2.74 -1.82
N LEU A 109 -5.64 1.80 -2.76
CA LEU A 109 -6.29 1.82 -4.08
C LEU A 109 -7.81 1.71 -4.00
N GLN A 110 -8.29 1.05 -2.95
CA GLN A 110 -9.70 0.84 -2.67
C GLN A 110 -10.33 2.03 -1.91
N ASP A 111 -9.52 3.02 -1.50
CA ASP A 111 -9.99 4.18 -0.76
C ASP A 111 -10.47 5.30 -1.71
N PRO A 112 -11.78 5.57 -1.79
CA PRO A 112 -12.31 6.58 -2.71
C PRO A 112 -11.83 8.00 -2.37
N ARG A 113 -11.38 8.26 -1.13
CA ARG A 113 -10.81 9.56 -0.74
C ARG A 113 -9.48 9.80 -1.42
N LEU A 114 -8.65 8.75 -1.48
CA LEU A 114 -7.36 8.81 -2.11
C LEU A 114 -7.48 8.88 -3.63
N GLU A 115 -8.48 8.21 -4.20
CA GLU A 115 -8.77 8.22 -5.63
C GLU A 115 -8.90 9.66 -6.19
N GLU A 116 -9.59 10.58 -5.49
CA GLU A 116 -9.67 11.99 -5.88
C GLU A 116 -8.33 12.73 -5.77
N GLY A 117 -7.56 12.46 -4.72
CA GLY A 117 -6.22 13.01 -4.53
C GLY A 117 -5.26 12.53 -5.62
N TYR A 118 -5.44 11.31 -6.12
CA TYR A 118 -4.62 10.82 -7.22
C TYR A 118 -5.07 11.40 -8.57
N LYS A 119 -6.38 11.55 -8.85
CA LYS A 119 -6.95 12.05 -10.12
C LYS A 119 -6.61 13.52 -10.49
N GLY A 120 -6.18 14.38 -9.55
CA GLY A 120 -5.91 15.82 -9.78
C GLY A 120 -4.43 16.20 -9.94
N GLN A 121 -4.12 17.35 -10.55
CA GLN A 121 -2.72 17.78 -10.80
C GLN A 121 -2.01 18.40 -9.58
N GLU A 122 -2.74 18.98 -8.63
CA GLU A 122 -2.13 19.83 -7.57
C GLU A 122 -2.38 19.35 -6.13
N ARG A 123 -3.29 18.38 -5.96
CA ARG A 123 -3.71 17.88 -4.65
C ARG A 123 -3.28 16.43 -4.53
N MET A 124 -2.72 16.05 -3.40
CA MET A 124 -2.43 14.65 -3.06
C MET A 124 -2.85 14.42 -1.61
N LEU A 125 -3.55 13.32 -1.37
CA LEU A 125 -3.91 12.87 -0.03
C LEU A 125 -2.98 11.73 0.39
N SER A 126 -2.56 11.74 1.65
CA SER A 126 -1.72 10.70 2.26
C SER A 126 -2.11 10.52 3.72
N HIS A 127 -1.96 9.31 4.24
CA HIS A 127 -2.13 9.04 5.66
C HIS A 127 -0.89 9.44 6.47
N ASN A 128 0.26 9.56 5.81
CA ASN A 128 1.53 9.84 6.44
C ASN A 128 1.63 11.30 6.92
N THR A 129 1.48 11.45 8.24
CA THR A 129 1.58 12.73 8.96
C THR A 129 2.96 13.40 8.89
N ILE A 130 3.97 12.72 8.36
CA ILE A 130 5.30 13.32 8.17
C ILE A 130 5.31 14.42 7.12
N HIS A 131 4.36 14.37 6.19
CA HIS A 131 4.20 15.40 5.19
C HIS A 131 3.64 16.68 5.81
N LYS A 132 4.21 17.81 5.39
CA LYS A 132 3.61 19.10 5.72
C LYS A 132 2.44 19.36 4.78
N GLY A 133 1.26 19.54 5.35
CA GLY A 133 0.03 19.71 4.59
C GLY A 133 -1.14 20.19 5.45
N GLU A 134 -2.29 20.36 4.82
CA GLU A 134 -3.56 20.65 5.49
C GLU A 134 -4.22 19.35 5.92
N ARG A 135 -4.73 19.26 7.16
CA ARG A 135 -5.50 18.07 7.58
C ARG A 135 -6.89 18.12 6.94
N VAL A 136 -7.25 17.06 6.22
CA VAL A 136 -8.58 16.86 5.63
C VAL A 136 -9.15 15.57 6.22
N GLY A 137 -9.86 15.71 7.34
CA GLY A 137 -10.23 14.56 8.18
C GLY A 137 -9.00 13.94 8.85
N ASP A 138 -8.83 12.64 8.65
CA ASP A 138 -7.68 11.82 9.07
C ASP A 138 -6.51 11.83 8.06
N LEU A 139 -6.71 12.39 6.86
CA LEU A 139 -5.70 12.48 5.80
C LEU A 139 -4.94 13.82 5.85
N ILE A 140 -3.76 13.83 5.24
CA ILE A 140 -2.96 15.02 4.97
C ILE A 140 -3.04 15.35 3.49
N GLU A 141 -3.56 16.54 3.19
CA GLU A 141 -3.50 17.16 1.88
C GLU A 141 -2.16 17.86 1.68
N THR A 142 -1.39 17.41 0.70
CA THR A 142 -0.14 18.04 0.28
C THR A 142 -0.33 18.66 -1.10
N ARG A 143 0.17 19.90 -1.26
CA ARG A 143 0.09 20.67 -2.51
C ARG A 143 1.47 20.89 -3.13
N PHE A 144 2.24 19.82 -3.26
CA PHE A 144 3.55 19.90 -3.87
C PHE A 144 3.42 19.82 -5.39
N GLU A 145 3.65 20.94 -6.06
CA GLU A 145 3.79 21.00 -7.51
C GLU A 145 4.86 19.99 -7.96
N ASN A 146 4.53 19.10 -8.89
CA ASN A 146 5.40 18.02 -9.38
C ASN A 146 5.82 16.96 -8.33
N THR A 147 5.04 16.74 -7.26
CA THR A 147 5.36 15.62 -6.36
C THR A 147 5.14 14.28 -7.04
N TYR A 148 6.20 13.49 -7.04
CA TYR A 148 6.29 12.11 -7.46
C TYR A 148 5.24 11.21 -6.75
N LYS A 149 4.06 11.13 -7.35
CA LYS A 149 2.91 10.39 -6.80
C LYS A 149 3.27 8.95 -6.45
N CYS A 150 4.05 8.30 -7.31
CA CYS A 150 4.57 6.95 -7.12
C CYS A 150 5.28 6.77 -5.78
N ASN A 151 6.19 7.67 -5.41
CA ASN A 151 6.90 7.57 -4.13
C ASN A 151 5.99 7.84 -2.95
N LEU A 152 5.04 8.76 -3.10
CA LEU A 152 4.06 9.05 -2.05
C LEU A 152 3.19 7.82 -1.79
N PHE A 153 2.68 7.17 -2.84
CA PHE A 153 1.91 5.92 -2.71
C PHE A 153 2.72 4.81 -2.04
N VAL A 154 3.90 4.48 -2.58
CA VAL A 154 4.74 3.39 -2.04
C VAL A 154 5.21 3.71 -0.62
N GLY A 155 5.56 4.97 -0.34
CA GLY A 155 5.98 5.37 0.99
C GLY A 155 4.84 5.48 2.00
N ASP A 156 3.62 5.84 1.59
CA ASP A 156 2.43 5.76 2.47
C ASP A 156 2.17 4.30 2.84
N ALA A 157 2.23 3.38 1.87
CA ALA A 157 2.06 1.96 2.10
C ALA A 157 3.11 1.40 3.08
N LEU A 158 4.39 1.70 2.87
CA LEU A 158 5.47 1.29 3.79
C LEU A 158 5.27 1.87 5.19
N TRP A 159 5.04 3.18 5.30
CA TRP A 159 4.91 3.87 6.59
C TRP A 159 3.75 3.31 7.41
N ARG A 160 2.59 3.12 6.77
CA ARG A 160 1.41 2.53 7.42
C ARG A 160 1.63 1.08 7.81
N ALA A 161 2.33 0.31 6.99
CA ALA A 161 2.79 -1.02 7.34
C ALA A 161 3.91 -1.05 8.39
N GLY A 162 4.25 0.09 9.02
CA GLY A 162 5.18 0.18 10.14
C GLY A 162 6.66 0.19 9.75
N PHE A 163 6.97 0.43 8.47
CA PHE A 163 8.34 0.48 7.96
C PHE A 163 8.88 1.90 7.89
N GLU A 164 10.21 1.99 7.94
CA GLU A 164 10.89 3.25 7.66
C GLU A 164 10.80 3.57 6.16
N VAL A 165 10.77 4.86 5.83
CA VAL A 165 10.75 5.34 4.46
C VAL A 165 11.90 6.32 4.22
N PRO A 166 12.50 6.39 3.02
CA PRO A 166 13.47 7.42 2.70
C PRO A 166 12.83 8.80 2.72
N LEU A 167 13.47 9.75 3.39
CA LEU A 167 12.94 11.10 3.57
C LEU A 167 13.92 12.16 3.08
N THR A 168 13.40 13.12 2.34
CA THR A 168 14.07 14.37 2.01
C THR A 168 13.53 15.47 2.93
N ARG A 169 14.44 16.30 3.45
CA ARG A 169 14.12 17.40 4.36
C ARG A 169 14.62 18.71 3.79
N GLY A 170 13.86 19.78 4.02
CA GLY A 170 14.30 21.15 3.78
C GLY A 170 13.78 22.06 4.89
N ASP A 171 13.95 23.38 4.71
CA ASP A 171 13.61 24.36 5.73
C ASP A 171 12.10 24.33 6.05
N GLY A 172 11.78 23.67 7.17
CA GLY A 172 10.42 23.54 7.68
C GLY A 172 9.52 22.60 6.87
N TRP A 173 10.06 21.64 6.12
CA TRP A 173 9.30 20.58 5.44
C TRP A 173 10.03 19.23 5.44
N THR A 174 9.26 18.13 5.40
CA THR A 174 9.75 16.76 5.24
C THR A 174 8.85 16.02 4.25
N HIS A 175 9.44 15.31 3.29
CA HIS A 175 8.74 14.53 2.27
C HIS A 175 9.43 13.19 2.05
N ILE A 176 8.68 12.22 1.52
CA ILE A 176 9.24 10.98 0.97
C ILE A 176 10.18 11.34 -0.18
N SER A 177 11.38 10.77 -0.19
CA SER A 177 12.40 11.07 -1.20
C SER A 177 12.00 10.62 -2.61
N SER A 178 12.65 11.20 -3.62
CA SER A 178 12.48 10.80 -5.02
C SER A 178 12.82 9.33 -5.25
N ALA A 179 12.18 8.66 -6.21
CA ALA A 179 12.42 7.26 -6.57
C ALA A 179 13.91 6.90 -6.70
N GLU A 180 14.72 7.77 -7.32
CA GLU A 180 16.15 7.55 -7.53
C GLU A 180 16.93 7.46 -6.21
N ALA A 181 16.47 8.16 -5.17
CA ALA A 181 17.11 8.16 -3.86
C ALA A 181 16.90 6.83 -3.12
N TRP A 182 15.86 6.06 -3.46
CA TRP A 182 15.55 4.80 -2.79
C TRP A 182 16.64 3.75 -3.03
N LEU A 183 17.23 3.73 -4.24
CA LEU A 183 18.36 2.86 -4.59
C LEU A 183 19.61 3.09 -3.73
N LYS A 184 19.77 4.30 -3.18
CA LYS A 184 20.92 4.68 -2.34
C LYS A 184 20.58 4.65 -0.85
N SER A 185 19.33 4.37 -0.51
CA SER A 185 18.86 4.40 0.88
C SER A 185 19.43 3.21 1.65
N PRO A 186 20.03 3.41 2.85
CA PRO A 186 20.52 2.33 3.67
C PRO A 186 19.38 1.47 4.25
N ILE A 187 18.14 1.94 4.18
CA ILE A 187 16.94 1.25 4.67
C ILE A 187 16.60 0.03 3.79
N PHE A 188 17.04 0.06 2.52
CA PHE A 188 16.82 -1.00 1.57
C PHE A 188 18.07 -1.84 1.31
N LYS A 189 17.82 -3.06 0.87
CA LYS A 189 18.78 -3.96 0.25
C LYS A 189 18.38 -4.14 -1.21
N THR A 190 19.32 -3.97 -2.12
CA THR A 190 19.12 -4.38 -3.52
C THR A 190 19.12 -5.89 -3.58
N ILE A 191 18.12 -6.46 -4.24
CA ILE A 191 17.97 -7.91 -4.41
C ILE A 191 18.12 -8.25 -5.90
N SER A 192 18.59 -9.47 -6.16
CA SER A 192 18.65 -9.97 -7.53
C SER A 192 17.23 -10.20 -8.03
N ALA A 193 17.03 -10.06 -9.34
CA ALA A 193 15.73 -10.30 -9.96
C ALA A 193 15.20 -11.73 -9.73
N GLU A 194 16.12 -12.68 -9.53
CA GLU A 194 15.78 -14.08 -9.22
C GLU A 194 15.29 -14.28 -7.78
N ASP A 195 15.59 -13.35 -6.87
CA ASP A 195 15.21 -13.39 -5.45
C ASP A 195 13.99 -12.53 -5.11
N VAL A 196 13.39 -11.88 -6.13
CA VAL A 196 12.23 -10.99 -5.96
C VAL A 196 11.03 -11.78 -5.45
N GLN A 197 10.31 -11.16 -4.51
CA GLN A 197 9.12 -11.69 -3.89
C GLN A 197 8.05 -10.61 -3.83
N PRO A 198 6.76 -10.99 -3.73
CA PRO A 198 5.71 -10.05 -3.37
C PRO A 198 6.08 -9.23 -2.12
N GLY A 199 5.72 -7.94 -2.15
CA GLY A 199 6.07 -6.95 -1.13
C GLY A 199 7.43 -6.29 -1.30
N ASP A 200 8.29 -6.77 -2.21
CA ASP A 200 9.48 -6.03 -2.64
C ASP A 200 9.08 -4.82 -3.51
N ILE A 201 10.00 -3.88 -3.68
CA ILE A 201 9.78 -2.65 -4.47
C ILE A 201 10.56 -2.75 -5.77
N VAL A 202 9.92 -2.42 -6.88
CA VAL A 202 10.59 -2.25 -8.17
C VAL A 202 10.83 -0.75 -8.42
N VAL A 203 12.07 -0.40 -8.74
CA VAL A 203 12.49 0.91 -9.23
C VAL A 203 12.74 0.81 -10.71
N ILE A 204 12.06 1.64 -11.48
CA ILE A 204 12.11 1.69 -12.94
C ILE A 204 12.78 3.01 -13.33
N ASP A 205 14.01 2.94 -13.81
CA ASP A 205 14.79 4.12 -14.23
C ASP A 205 14.76 4.23 -15.75
N ASP A 206 14.33 5.38 -16.27
CA ASP A 206 14.40 5.70 -17.69
C ASP A 206 15.84 6.13 -18.06
N LEU A 207 16.50 5.29 -18.85
CA LEU A 207 17.88 5.48 -19.26
C LEU A 207 18.08 6.69 -20.17
N THR A 208 17.01 7.17 -20.81
CA THR A 208 17.04 8.34 -21.71
C THR A 208 16.96 9.66 -20.96
N THR A 209 16.39 9.66 -19.75
CA THR A 209 16.18 10.87 -18.92
C THR A 209 16.96 10.85 -17.62
N ARG A 210 18.03 10.04 -17.50
CA ARG A 210 18.87 9.92 -16.29
C ARG A 210 19.19 11.28 -15.64
N GLY A 211 18.52 11.57 -14.52
CA GLY A 211 18.49 12.90 -13.90
C GLY A 211 17.19 13.10 -13.13
N SER A 212 17.10 14.15 -12.31
CA SER A 212 16.03 14.37 -11.32
C SER A 212 14.62 14.24 -11.93
N GLY A 213 13.94 13.15 -11.59
CA GLY A 213 12.52 12.94 -11.88
C GLY A 213 12.20 11.96 -13.01
N GLY A 214 13.17 11.16 -13.45
CA GLY A 214 12.97 10.13 -14.48
C GLY A 214 12.61 8.74 -13.94
N ALA A 215 12.81 8.48 -12.64
CA ALA A 215 12.53 7.17 -12.08
C ALA A 215 11.11 7.03 -11.52
N HIS A 216 10.56 5.81 -11.62
CA HIS A 216 9.26 5.41 -11.11
C HIS A 216 9.42 4.24 -10.13
N ILE A 217 8.51 4.13 -9.15
CA ILE A 217 8.53 3.02 -8.18
C ILE A 217 7.15 2.41 -7.97
N GLU A 218 7.13 1.10 -7.79
CA GLU A 218 5.94 0.28 -7.56
C GLU A 218 6.23 -0.84 -6.55
N ILE A 219 5.19 -1.43 -5.96
CA ILE A 219 5.28 -2.59 -5.06
C ILE A 219 4.95 -3.84 -5.87
N VAL A 220 5.83 -4.84 -5.83
CA VAL A 220 5.64 -6.12 -6.50
C VAL A 220 4.50 -6.89 -5.84
N THR A 221 3.46 -7.26 -6.58
CA THR A 221 2.31 -8.04 -6.11
C THR A 221 2.42 -9.52 -6.44
N GLU A 222 3.05 -9.89 -7.55
CA GLU A 222 3.11 -11.28 -8.03
C GLU A 222 4.39 -11.54 -8.83
N ILE A 223 4.85 -12.79 -8.81
CA ILE A 223 5.97 -13.28 -9.62
C ILE A 223 5.50 -14.49 -10.44
N ASN A 224 5.55 -14.35 -11.77
CA ASN A 224 5.12 -15.35 -12.74
C ASN A 224 6.30 -15.81 -13.59
N GLY A 225 7.13 -16.68 -13.01
CA GLY A 225 8.38 -17.10 -13.63
C GLY A 225 9.38 -15.95 -13.67
N LYS A 226 9.59 -15.35 -14.84
CA LYS A 226 10.41 -14.13 -14.98
C LYS A 226 9.60 -12.85 -14.96
N ASP A 227 8.28 -12.94 -15.09
CA ASP A 227 7.41 -11.78 -15.20
C ASP A 227 7.05 -11.29 -13.80
N VAL A 228 6.97 -9.97 -13.64
CA VAL A 228 6.67 -9.31 -12.36
C VAL A 228 5.38 -8.54 -12.51
N VAL A 229 4.43 -8.74 -11.59
CA VAL A 229 3.25 -7.88 -11.48
C VAL A 229 3.50 -6.89 -10.34
N ALA A 230 3.18 -5.61 -10.54
CA ALA A 230 3.34 -4.60 -9.51
C ALA A 230 2.23 -3.53 -9.51
N ILE A 231 2.09 -2.85 -8.37
CA ILE A 231 1.11 -1.79 -8.13
C ILE A 231 1.77 -0.48 -7.75
N GLY A 232 1.22 0.62 -8.28
CA GLY A 232 1.65 1.97 -7.93
C GLY A 232 0.83 3.04 -8.63
N SER A 233 1.03 4.29 -8.21
CA SER A 233 0.36 5.45 -8.80
C SER A 233 1.23 6.09 -9.90
N ARG A 234 0.71 6.27 -11.12
CA ARG A 234 1.45 6.91 -12.22
C ARG A 234 0.95 8.30 -12.54
N TRP A 235 1.87 9.16 -12.99
CA TRP A 235 1.51 10.35 -13.75
C TRP A 235 1.64 10.06 -15.25
N THR A 236 0.58 10.29 -16.02
CA THR A 236 0.65 10.36 -17.49
C THR A 236 0.17 11.76 -17.93
N GLU A 237 0.60 12.22 -19.12
CA GLU A 237 0.15 13.51 -19.68
C GLU A 237 -1.38 13.63 -19.81
N ASN A 238 -2.10 12.49 -19.80
CA ASN A 238 -3.57 12.40 -19.89
C ASN A 238 -4.27 12.16 -18.54
N GLY A 239 -3.56 12.25 -17.43
CA GLY A 239 -4.10 12.03 -16.09
C GLY A 239 -3.27 11.05 -15.26
N VAL A 240 -3.67 10.91 -14.00
CA VAL A 240 -3.07 9.95 -13.08
C VAL A 240 -3.91 8.70 -13.10
N PHE A 241 -3.27 7.58 -13.45
CA PHE A 241 -3.89 6.27 -13.43
C PHE A 241 -3.19 5.45 -12.36
N GLU A 242 -3.98 4.80 -11.54
CA GLU A 242 -3.52 3.72 -10.68
C GLU A 242 -3.66 2.44 -11.49
N ASP A 243 -2.53 1.78 -11.76
CA ASP A 243 -2.54 0.45 -12.36
C ASP A 243 -2.57 -0.53 -11.20
N ALA A 244 -3.74 -1.10 -10.93
CA ALA A 244 -3.96 -2.00 -9.80
C ALA A 244 -3.26 -3.34 -9.95
N ASP A 245 -2.65 -3.64 -11.12
CA ASP A 245 -1.72 -4.77 -11.34
C ASP A 245 -1.09 -4.65 -12.75
N ARG A 246 0.14 -4.13 -12.87
CA ARG A 246 0.86 -4.11 -14.15
C ARG A 246 1.79 -5.30 -14.27
N LEU A 247 1.62 -6.06 -15.34
CA LEU A 247 2.55 -7.09 -15.77
C LEU A 247 3.76 -6.48 -16.51
N TYR A 248 4.96 -6.75 -16.00
CA TYR A 248 6.23 -6.51 -16.65
C TYR A 248 6.79 -7.84 -17.17
N GLU A 249 6.83 -7.97 -18.49
CA GLU A 249 7.45 -9.11 -19.16
C GLU A 249 8.91 -8.83 -19.44
N PHE A 250 9.82 -9.64 -18.90
CA PHE A 250 11.28 -9.48 -19.08
C PHE A 250 11.79 -10.33 -20.24
N ARG A 251 11.10 -10.27 -21.39
CA ARG A 251 11.54 -10.94 -22.63
C ARG A 251 12.73 -10.19 -23.22
N ASP A 252 13.76 -10.95 -23.61
CA ASP A 252 15.03 -10.42 -24.15
C ASP A 252 15.75 -9.41 -23.23
N ALA A 253 15.43 -9.44 -21.93
CA ALA A 253 16.03 -8.56 -20.94
C ALA A 253 17.52 -8.85 -20.75
N THR A 254 18.32 -7.80 -20.67
CA THR A 254 19.75 -7.91 -20.32
C THR A 254 19.92 -7.75 -18.82
N ARG A 255 20.61 -8.69 -18.17
CA ARG A 255 20.94 -8.56 -16.75
C ARG A 255 21.95 -7.44 -16.57
N VAL A 256 21.70 -6.53 -15.64
CA VAL A 256 22.65 -5.46 -15.28
C VAL A 256 23.45 -5.84 -14.03
N GLU A 257 24.67 -5.30 -13.89
CA GLU A 257 25.60 -5.67 -12.81
C GLU A 257 25.03 -5.46 -11.40
N SER A 258 24.05 -4.57 -11.26
CA SER A 258 23.33 -4.30 -10.01
C SER A 258 22.32 -5.38 -9.62
N GLY A 259 22.18 -6.45 -10.41
CA GLY A 259 21.24 -7.57 -10.15
C GLY A 259 19.84 -7.36 -10.71
N GLY A 260 19.61 -6.27 -11.45
CA GLY A 260 18.36 -5.94 -12.12
C GLY A 260 18.26 -6.44 -13.57
N TYR A 261 17.24 -5.96 -14.28
CA TYR A 261 17.02 -6.20 -15.70
C TYR A 261 16.92 -4.90 -16.49
N GLN A 262 17.42 -4.90 -17.72
CA GLN A 262 17.19 -3.84 -18.69
C GLN A 262 16.27 -4.37 -19.81
N VAL A 263 15.18 -3.65 -20.08
CA VAL A 263 14.25 -3.91 -21.18
C VAL A 263 14.11 -2.63 -22.00
N GLY A 264 14.64 -2.64 -23.23
CA GLY A 264 14.75 -1.42 -24.04
C GLY A 264 15.57 -0.34 -23.32
N ASP A 265 14.97 0.84 -23.17
CA ASP A 265 15.55 2.00 -22.51
C ASP A 265 15.19 2.11 -21.02
N GLN A 266 14.62 1.05 -20.42
CA GLN A 266 14.26 1.02 -19.01
C GLN A 266 15.12 0.05 -18.23
N GLU A 267 15.59 0.48 -17.06
CA GLU A 267 16.32 -0.35 -16.11
C GLU A 267 15.46 -0.60 -14.87
N PHE A 268 15.24 -1.88 -14.57
CA PHE A 268 14.45 -2.37 -13.45
C PHE A 268 15.40 -2.86 -12.35
N ARG A 269 15.28 -2.27 -11.16
CA ARG A 269 16.04 -2.66 -9.97
C ARG A 269 15.08 -2.97 -8.83
N PHE A 270 15.40 -4.02 -8.09
CA PHE A 270 14.53 -4.49 -7.02
C PHE A 270 15.11 -4.19 -5.65
N LEU A 271 14.27 -3.71 -4.74
CA LEU A 271 14.61 -3.31 -3.39
C LEU A 271 13.76 -4.08 -2.39
N ARG A 272 14.38 -4.51 -1.30
CA ARG A 272 13.72 -5.11 -0.13
C ARG A 272 13.99 -4.26 1.09
N HIS A 273 12.96 -3.97 1.87
CA HIS A 273 13.15 -3.28 3.15
C HIS A 273 13.91 -4.21 4.10
N ARG A 274 14.97 -3.72 4.75
CA ARG A 274 15.84 -4.56 5.58
C ARG A 274 15.10 -5.26 6.71
N ASP A 275 14.14 -4.56 7.32
CA ASP A 275 13.35 -5.12 8.43
C ASP A 275 12.47 -6.31 8.02
N MET A 276 12.17 -6.51 6.72
CA MET A 276 11.46 -7.71 6.23
C MET A 276 12.26 -9.00 6.37
N GLU A 277 13.58 -8.93 6.54
CA GLU A 277 14.42 -10.11 6.76
C GLU A 277 14.48 -10.52 8.25
N THR A 278 13.87 -9.74 9.14
CA THR A 278 13.83 -9.99 10.58
C THR A 278 12.41 -10.33 11.02
N PRO A 279 12.15 -11.54 11.58
CA PRO A 279 10.83 -11.95 12.08
C PRO A 279 10.28 -11.10 13.24
N GLN A 280 11.01 -10.09 13.69
CA GLN A 280 10.70 -9.23 14.83
C GLN A 280 10.68 -7.75 14.46
N ALA A 281 10.32 -7.39 13.22
CA ALA A 281 9.97 -6.01 12.91
C ALA A 281 8.72 -5.63 13.72
N GLN A 282 8.93 -5.33 15.00
CA GLN A 282 7.94 -4.85 15.94
C GLN A 282 7.30 -3.63 15.30
N LEU A 283 5.97 -3.64 15.24
CA LEU A 283 5.18 -2.47 14.93
C LEU A 283 5.71 -1.33 15.79
N ARG A 284 6.40 -0.37 15.19
CA ARG A 284 6.72 0.88 15.87
C ARG A 284 5.39 1.62 16.03
N ILE A 285 4.92 1.68 17.28
CA ILE A 285 3.77 2.47 17.74
C ILE A 285 4.11 3.95 17.57
#